data_AF-A0A1A0UJY3-F1
#
_entry.id   AF-A0A1A0UJY3-F1
#
_cell.length_a   1.000
_cell.length_b   1.000
_cell.length_c   1.000
_cell.angle_alpha   90.00
_cell.angle_beta   90.00
_cell.angle_gamma   90.00
#
_symmetry.space_group_name_H-M   'P 1'
#
loop_
_entity.id
_entity.type
_entity.pdbx_description
1 polymer ?
#
loop_
_entity_poly.entity_id
_entity_poly.type
_entity_poly.pdbx_seq_one_letter_code
_entity_poly.pdbx_strand_id
1 'polypeptide(L)'
;MTTPPTPAGWYPDPDGAGAQRYWDGSTWTEHRSPGPTSQPAEPPSAIEPPMHSQPPAEPRSNDNRTLLTRYLAVCGALLLVLILALVYGLFRDDNDDGPRSSTTTSPPEIADQPTTMAEEQAGTPTPDALPPLAGATVDGVLSFTVVDVETGSTVSSTEAPVEKTATGEYVVVRLSVVNDGDATAQFLGTLQKLHAGNTVYSIDDEATFYVGGGFVEIQPGAEALVGLAYDVPTGTVPGFIEVHADPLSPGARIPLT
;
A
#
# COMPACT_ATOMS: atom_id res chain seq x y z
N MET A 1 -50.41 31.01 4.59
CA MET A 1 -49.01 31.05 4.14
C MET A 1 -48.14 30.76 5.34
N THR A 2 -47.42 29.64 5.34
CA THR A 2 -46.47 29.26 6.39
C THR A 2 -45.10 29.10 5.76
N THR A 3 -44.13 29.89 6.20
CA THR A 3 -42.74 29.81 5.74
C THR A 3 -42.17 28.43 6.12
N PRO A 4 -41.43 27.72 5.23
CA PRO A 4 -40.75 26.50 5.61
C PRO A 4 -39.69 26.78 6.69
N PRO A 5 -39.39 25.82 7.59
CA PRO A 5 -38.33 25.98 8.58
C PRO A 5 -36.95 26.00 7.90
N THR A 6 -36.03 26.79 8.44
CA THR A 6 -34.63 26.82 8.01
C THR A 6 -33.98 25.46 8.29
N PRO A 7 -33.48 24.73 7.27
CA PRO A 7 -32.85 23.43 7.48
C PRO A 7 -31.53 23.56 8.25
N ALA A 8 -31.07 22.47 8.86
CA ALA A 8 -29.76 22.42 9.50
C ALA A 8 -28.63 22.63 8.48
N GLY A 9 -27.56 23.33 8.86
CA GLY A 9 -26.45 23.65 7.96
C GLY A 9 -25.57 24.81 8.42
N TRP A 10 -24.58 25.14 7.58
CA TRP A 10 -23.69 26.29 7.80
C TRP A 10 -24.30 27.59 7.26
N TYR A 11 -24.31 28.63 8.09
CA TYR A 11 -24.80 29.96 7.76
C TYR A 11 -23.83 31.03 8.30
N PRO A 12 -23.85 32.29 7.81
CA PRO A 12 -23.02 33.36 8.37
C PRO A 12 -23.30 33.59 9.86
N ASP A 13 -22.27 33.72 10.69
CA ASP A 13 -22.44 33.92 12.14
C ASP A 13 -23.06 35.30 12.43
N PRO A 14 -24.27 35.38 13.02
CA PRO A 14 -24.94 36.65 13.31
C PRO A 14 -24.19 37.50 14.34
N ASP A 15 -23.27 36.91 15.12
CA ASP A 15 -22.39 37.63 16.05
C ASP A 15 -21.27 38.43 15.31
N GLY A 16 -21.21 38.37 13.97
CA GLY A 16 -20.38 39.24 13.14
C GLY A 16 -18.90 38.86 13.03
N ALA A 17 -18.48 37.71 13.57
CA ALA A 17 -17.09 37.29 13.71
C ALA A 17 -16.37 36.88 12.39
N GLY A 18 -16.92 37.20 11.21
CA GLY A 18 -16.35 36.84 9.90
C GLY A 18 -16.33 35.33 9.58
N ALA A 19 -17.00 34.53 10.43
CA ALA A 19 -17.04 33.07 10.35
C ALA A 19 -18.41 32.56 9.87
N GLN A 20 -18.46 31.30 9.45
CA GLN A 20 -19.70 30.54 9.35
C GLN A 20 -19.96 29.83 10.68
N ARG A 21 -21.23 29.67 11.04
CA ARG A 21 -21.67 28.97 12.25
C ARG A 21 -22.74 27.93 11.89
N TYR A 22 -22.76 26.81 12.60
CA TYR A 22 -23.67 25.72 12.29
C TYR A 22 -25.01 25.84 13.05
N TRP A 23 -26.10 25.87 12.29
CA TRP A 23 -27.50 25.86 12.75
C TRP A 23 -28.04 24.43 12.76
N ASP A 24 -28.67 24.01 13.86
CA ASP A 24 -29.17 22.63 14.03
C ASP A 24 -30.61 22.41 13.50
N GLY A 25 -31.27 23.46 13.01
CA GLY A 25 -32.70 23.46 12.66
C GLY A 25 -33.58 24.20 13.68
N SER A 26 -33.07 24.43 14.90
CA SER A 26 -33.75 25.09 16.01
C SER A 26 -32.89 26.13 16.76
N THR A 27 -31.58 25.92 16.87
CA THR A 27 -30.62 26.84 17.52
C THR A 27 -29.27 26.94 16.80
N TRP A 28 -28.46 27.92 17.20
CA TRP A 28 -27.08 28.09 16.74
C TRP A 28 -26.12 27.34 17.66
N THR A 29 -25.48 26.30 17.15
CA THR A 29 -24.48 25.53 17.90
C THR A 29 -23.18 26.34 18.12
N GLU A 30 -22.25 25.82 18.93
CA GLU A 30 -20.94 26.47 19.16
C GLU A 30 -19.95 26.28 18.00
N HIS A 31 -20.24 25.38 17.05
CA HIS A 31 -19.36 25.10 15.91
C HIS A 31 -19.25 26.32 15.00
N ARG A 32 -18.03 26.85 14.89
CA ARG A 32 -17.64 27.90 13.96
C ARG A 32 -16.60 27.38 12.97
N SER A 33 -16.79 27.68 11.69
CA SER A 33 -15.82 27.43 10.63
C SER A 33 -15.28 28.78 10.15
N PRO A 34 -13.94 28.95 9.99
CA PRO A 34 -13.38 30.13 9.36
C PRO A 34 -14.05 30.39 8.01
N GLY A 35 -14.51 31.62 7.77
CA GLY A 35 -14.96 32.01 6.45
C GLY A 35 -13.81 31.91 5.44
N PRO A 36 -14.08 31.64 4.15
CA PRO A 36 -13.05 31.78 3.13
C PRO A 36 -12.47 33.19 3.21
N THR A 37 -11.16 33.32 3.35
CA THR A 37 -10.51 34.61 3.57
C THR A 37 -10.67 35.48 2.34
N SER A 38 -11.60 36.43 2.38
CA SER A 38 -11.82 37.42 1.33
C SER A 38 -10.54 38.21 1.10
N GLN A 39 -9.81 37.85 0.05
CA GLN A 39 -8.64 38.57 -0.42
C GLN A 39 -9.06 40.03 -0.71
N PRO A 40 -8.37 41.06 -0.18
CA PRO A 40 -8.79 42.45 -0.35
C PRO A 40 -8.92 42.82 -1.82
N ALA A 41 -10.11 43.29 -2.23
CA ALA A 41 -10.36 43.72 -3.59
C ALA A 41 -9.60 45.02 -3.87
N GLU A 42 -8.77 45.02 -4.91
CA GLU A 42 -7.97 46.17 -5.33
C GLU A 42 -8.89 47.23 -5.98
N PRO A 43 -8.77 48.53 -5.63
CA PRO A 43 -9.69 49.55 -6.12
C PRO A 43 -9.45 49.87 -7.60
N PRO A 44 -10.51 50.07 -8.41
CA PRO A 44 -10.37 50.29 -9.85
C PRO A 44 -9.74 51.66 -10.14
N SER A 45 -8.71 51.71 -10.98
CA SER A 45 -8.12 52.97 -11.46
C SER A 45 -7.53 52.85 -12.87
N ALA A 46 -8.02 53.72 -13.75
CA ALA A 46 -7.53 54.06 -15.09
C ALA A 46 -7.49 52.95 -16.17
N ILE A 47 -7.60 53.41 -17.42
CA ILE A 47 -7.56 52.61 -18.65
C ILE A 47 -6.21 52.89 -19.33
N GLU A 48 -5.46 51.84 -19.68
CA GLU A 48 -4.45 51.91 -20.75
C GLU A 48 -4.47 50.66 -21.64
N PRO A 49 -4.05 50.73 -22.91
CA PRO A 49 -4.07 49.60 -23.85
C PRO A 49 -2.87 48.65 -23.67
N PRO A 50 -2.96 47.40 -24.17
CA PRO A 50 -1.86 46.43 -24.08
C PRO A 50 -0.76 46.69 -25.13
N MET A 51 0.48 46.28 -24.83
CA MET A 51 1.30 45.32 -25.63
C MET A 51 2.75 45.23 -25.12
N HIS A 52 3.07 44.10 -24.47
CA HIS A 52 4.35 43.39 -24.43
C HIS A 52 5.68 44.11 -24.08
N SER A 53 6.17 43.86 -22.86
CA SER A 53 7.61 43.90 -22.52
C SER A 53 7.95 42.90 -21.39
N GLN A 54 7.75 41.60 -21.65
CA GLN A 54 8.07 40.54 -20.69
C GLN A 54 9.60 40.38 -20.51
N PRO A 55 10.15 40.46 -19.27
CA PRO A 55 11.54 40.11 -18.98
C PRO A 55 11.81 38.61 -19.20
N PRO A 56 13.08 38.18 -19.40
CA PRO A 56 13.40 36.76 -19.58
C PRO A 56 12.89 35.89 -18.42
N ALA A 57 12.29 34.75 -18.74
CA ALA A 57 11.90 33.78 -17.71
C ALA A 57 13.15 33.18 -17.07
N GLU A 58 13.29 33.32 -15.75
CA GLU A 58 14.36 32.67 -15.01
C GLU A 58 14.19 31.13 -15.09
N PRO A 59 15.28 30.37 -15.33
CA PRO A 59 15.21 28.92 -15.35
C PRO A 59 14.93 28.41 -13.93
N ARG A 60 13.80 27.72 -13.74
CA ARG A 60 13.45 27.10 -12.45
C ARG A 60 14.58 26.14 -12.03
N SER A 61 15.33 26.52 -11.00
CA SER A 61 16.39 25.70 -10.42
C SER A 61 15.80 24.42 -9.86
N ASN A 62 16.38 23.27 -10.26
CA ASN A 62 15.84 21.96 -9.93
C ASN A 62 16.39 21.43 -8.60
N ASP A 63 15.72 21.82 -7.50
CA ASP A 63 16.08 21.51 -6.12
C ASP A 63 16.17 20.01 -5.80
N ASN A 64 15.53 19.16 -6.60
CA ASN A 64 15.60 17.69 -6.48
C ASN A 64 17.05 17.15 -6.53
N ARG A 65 17.96 17.86 -7.22
CA ARG A 65 19.39 17.50 -7.24
C ARG A 65 20.05 17.63 -5.87
N THR A 66 19.65 18.61 -5.05
CA THR A 66 20.23 18.80 -3.71
C THR A 66 19.83 17.67 -2.75
N LEU A 67 18.59 17.19 -2.86
CA LEU A 67 18.08 16.06 -2.09
C LEU A 67 18.74 14.75 -2.52
N LEU A 68 18.85 14.50 -3.83
CA LEU A 68 19.55 13.33 -4.37
C LEU A 68 21.03 13.29 -3.93
N THR A 69 21.74 14.42 -3.96
CA THR A 69 23.13 14.50 -3.49
C THR A 69 23.25 14.19 -1.99
N ARG A 70 22.31 14.65 -1.15
CA ARG A 70 22.28 14.32 0.28
C ARG A 70 21.99 12.83 0.51
N TYR A 71 21.03 12.26 -0.20
CA TYR A 71 20.70 10.83 -0.12
C TYR A 71 21.90 9.95 -0.51
N LEU A 72 22.53 10.22 -1.65
CA LEU A 72 23.72 9.50 -2.10
C LEU A 72 24.90 9.60 -1.12
N ALA A 73 25.09 10.75 -0.47
CA ALA A 73 26.11 10.93 0.56
C ALA A 73 25.84 10.07 1.82
N VAL A 74 24.58 9.96 2.26
CA VAL A 74 24.18 9.11 3.39
C VAL A 74 24.32 7.62 3.05
N CYS A 75 23.87 7.20 1.87
CA CYS A 75 24.05 5.82 1.39
C CYS A 75 25.54 5.46 1.27
N GLY A 76 26.37 6.36 0.73
CA GLY A 76 27.81 6.16 0.64
C GLY A 76 28.49 6.02 2.00
N ALA A 77 28.08 6.82 3.00
CA ALA A 77 28.60 6.71 4.36
C ALA A 77 28.20 5.39 5.03
N LEU A 78 26.93 4.96 4.90
CA LEU A 78 26.45 3.68 5.44
C LEU A 78 27.18 2.48 4.81
N LEU A 79 27.37 2.49 3.49
CA LEU A 79 28.06 1.42 2.75
C LEU A 79 29.54 1.34 3.18
N LEU A 80 30.21 2.48 3.38
CA LEU A 80 31.59 2.54 3.87
C LEU A 80 31.71 1.99 5.31
N VAL A 81 30.76 2.32 6.20
CA VAL A 81 30.68 1.74 7.55
C VAL A 81 30.47 0.23 7.52
N LEU A 82 29.61 -0.27 6.62
CA LEU A 82 29.36 -1.70 6.46
C LEU A 82 30.58 -2.46 5.92
N ILE A 83 31.33 -1.87 4.98
CA ILE A 83 32.63 -2.41 4.53
C ILE A 83 33.64 -2.44 5.68
N LEU A 84 33.74 -1.38 6.49
CA LEU A 84 34.64 -1.35 7.64
C LEU A 84 34.28 -2.42 8.68
N ALA A 85 32.99 -2.67 8.93
CA ALA A 85 32.54 -3.74 9.82
C ALA A 85 32.90 -5.14 9.27
N LEU A 86 32.71 -5.37 7.97
CA LEU A 86 33.08 -6.62 7.31
C LEU A 86 34.59 -6.89 7.38
N VAL A 87 35.41 -5.87 7.09
CA VAL A 87 36.87 -5.95 7.20
C VAL A 87 37.30 -6.19 8.65
N TYR A 88 36.68 -5.54 9.64
CA TYR A 88 36.99 -5.77 11.05
C TYR A 88 36.64 -7.18 11.53
N GLY A 89 35.55 -7.78 11.03
CA GLY A 89 35.22 -9.19 11.27
C GLY A 89 36.27 -10.13 10.70
N LEU A 90 36.59 -9.99 9.41
CA LEU A 90 37.57 -10.84 8.70
C LEU A 90 39.01 -10.71 9.21
N PHE A 91 39.33 -9.69 10.00
CA PHE A 91 40.63 -9.52 10.69
C PHE A 91 40.60 -9.93 12.17
N ARG A 92 39.51 -10.52 12.67
CA ARG A 92 39.34 -10.89 14.09
C ARG A 92 39.29 -12.41 14.36
N ASP A 93 39.07 -13.23 13.34
CA ASP A 93 39.12 -14.70 13.45
C ASP A 93 40.56 -15.23 13.49
N ASP A 94 41.23 -15.02 14.63
CA ASP A 94 42.41 -15.78 15.05
C ASP A 94 42.52 -15.70 16.59
N ASN A 95 42.05 -16.75 17.31
CA ASN A 95 42.67 -17.26 18.55
C ASN A 95 41.98 -18.52 19.13
N ASP A 96 42.79 -19.56 19.30
CA ASP A 96 42.73 -20.66 20.30
C ASP A 96 41.77 -21.87 20.14
N ASP A 97 42.30 -23.04 20.56
CA ASP A 97 41.93 -24.39 20.12
C ASP A 97 41.39 -25.31 21.25
N GLY A 98 40.24 -25.96 21.02
CA GLY A 98 39.87 -27.29 21.56
C GLY A 98 39.77 -27.49 23.10
N PRO A 99 39.76 -28.75 23.60
CA PRO A 99 39.72 -30.03 22.87
C PRO A 99 38.61 -31.03 23.32
N ARG A 100 38.31 -31.98 22.42
CA ARG A 100 37.85 -33.39 22.59
C ARG A 100 37.31 -33.87 23.95
N SER A 101 36.17 -34.56 23.90
CA SER A 101 35.88 -35.75 24.74
C SER A 101 35.00 -36.74 23.97
N SER A 102 35.07 -38.04 24.30
CA SER A 102 34.55 -39.12 23.45
C SER A 102 34.19 -40.42 24.20
N THR A 103 33.27 -41.19 23.62
CA THR A 103 33.04 -42.65 23.80
C THR A 103 32.14 -43.13 24.95
N THR A 104 31.08 -43.88 24.59
CA THR A 104 30.42 -45.05 25.23
C THR A 104 29.03 -45.18 24.56
N THR A 105 28.62 -46.17 23.73
CA THR A 105 28.86 -47.64 23.58
C THR A 105 28.10 -48.47 24.64
N SER A 106 27.10 -49.34 24.34
CA SER A 106 26.50 -49.78 23.06
C SER A 106 25.04 -50.36 23.25
N PRO A 107 24.27 -50.58 22.16
CA PRO A 107 22.97 -51.33 22.13
C PRO A 107 23.11 -52.86 22.38
N PRO A 108 22.03 -53.70 22.39
CA PRO A 108 20.96 -53.86 21.37
C PRO A 108 19.51 -53.75 21.96
N GLU A 109 18.35 -54.25 21.45
CA GLU A 109 18.03 -55.32 20.46
C GLU A 109 16.61 -55.19 19.80
N ILE A 110 16.33 -56.05 18.81
CA ILE A 110 15.18 -56.21 17.88
C ILE A 110 13.75 -56.41 18.46
N ALA A 111 12.74 -55.80 17.80
CA ALA A 111 11.45 -56.40 17.27
C ALA A 111 10.36 -55.31 17.04
N ASP A 112 9.53 -55.29 15.98
CA ASP A 112 9.53 -55.94 14.65
C ASP A 112 8.70 -55.08 13.65
N GLN A 113 8.67 -55.42 12.36
CA GLN A 113 8.05 -54.64 11.25
C GLN A 113 6.63 -55.17 10.86
N PRO A 114 5.75 -54.45 10.10
CA PRO A 114 6.02 -54.14 8.69
C PRO A 114 5.45 -52.85 8.05
N THR A 115 6.06 -52.52 6.91
CA THR A 115 5.67 -51.63 5.80
C THR A 115 4.17 -51.51 5.46
N THR A 116 3.77 -50.31 5.02
CA THR A 116 2.85 -50.13 3.88
C THR A 116 3.35 -48.97 3.02
N MET A 117 3.39 -49.16 1.71
CA MET A 117 3.79 -48.14 0.73
C MET A 117 2.56 -47.42 0.18
N ALA A 118 2.68 -46.12 -0.04
CA ALA A 118 1.77 -45.35 -0.89
C ALA A 118 2.61 -44.30 -1.64
N GLU A 119 2.89 -44.57 -2.91
CA GLU A 119 3.40 -43.56 -3.84
C GLU A 119 2.20 -42.71 -4.30
N GLU A 120 2.33 -41.38 -4.23
CA GLU A 120 1.51 -40.45 -5.01
C GLU A 120 2.47 -39.46 -5.67
N GLN A 121 2.48 -39.41 -7.00
CA GLN A 121 3.40 -38.55 -7.75
C GLN A 121 2.82 -37.15 -7.91
N ALA A 122 3.49 -36.14 -7.36
CA ALA A 122 3.29 -34.74 -7.73
C ALA A 122 4.65 -34.12 -8.11
N GLY A 123 4.67 -33.35 -9.20
CA GLY A 123 5.91 -32.95 -9.88
C GLY A 123 6.75 -31.91 -9.14
N THR A 124 8.04 -31.85 -9.51
CA THR A 124 8.93 -30.72 -9.20
C THR A 124 8.27 -29.40 -9.60
N PRO A 125 8.24 -28.37 -8.72
CA PRO A 125 7.65 -27.08 -9.08
C PRO A 125 8.48 -26.39 -10.17
N THR A 126 7.86 -26.19 -11.34
CA THR A 126 8.38 -25.31 -12.40
C THR A 126 8.11 -23.86 -12.01
N PRO A 127 9.14 -22.99 -11.87
CA PRO A 127 8.94 -21.61 -11.35
C PRO A 127 8.06 -20.66 -12.19
N ASP A 128 7.65 -21.06 -13.39
CA ASP A 128 6.81 -20.26 -14.32
C ASP A 128 5.35 -20.77 -14.43
N ALA A 129 4.95 -21.78 -13.66
CA ALA A 129 3.59 -22.33 -13.72
C ALA A 129 2.62 -21.52 -12.82
N LEU A 130 1.77 -20.69 -13.42
CA LEU A 130 0.71 -19.97 -12.69
C LEU A 130 -0.30 -20.98 -12.08
N PRO A 131 -0.70 -20.81 -10.81
CA PRO A 131 -1.75 -21.61 -10.18
C PRO A 131 -3.12 -21.32 -10.82
N PRO A 132 -4.08 -22.27 -10.76
CA PRO A 132 -5.44 -22.05 -11.26
C PRO A 132 -6.17 -20.97 -10.44
N LEU A 133 -7.14 -20.31 -11.08
CA LEU A 133 -7.92 -19.15 -10.57
C LEU A 133 -8.61 -19.34 -9.19
N ALA A 134 -8.68 -20.56 -8.65
CA ALA A 134 -9.27 -20.90 -7.36
C ALA A 134 -8.27 -21.56 -6.38
N GLY A 135 -6.96 -21.52 -6.67
CA GLY A 135 -5.92 -22.03 -5.79
C GLY A 135 -5.35 -20.94 -4.89
N ALA A 136 -5.43 -21.14 -3.57
CA ALA A 136 -4.71 -20.30 -2.61
C ALA A 136 -3.21 -20.32 -2.94
N THR A 137 -2.64 -19.13 -3.09
CA THR A 137 -1.28 -18.90 -3.57
C THR A 137 -0.45 -18.34 -2.42
N VAL A 138 0.65 -19.00 -2.06
CA VAL A 138 1.41 -18.71 -0.83
C VAL A 138 2.65 -17.87 -1.13
N ASP A 139 2.89 -16.83 -0.32
CA ASP A 139 4.18 -16.15 -0.22
C ASP A 139 4.51 -15.86 1.26
N GLY A 140 5.74 -16.16 1.69
CA GLY A 140 6.13 -16.07 3.09
C GLY A 140 5.25 -16.91 4.03
N VAL A 141 4.48 -16.24 4.89
CA VAL A 141 3.50 -16.83 5.83
C VAL A 141 2.05 -16.52 5.46
N LEU A 142 1.81 -15.88 4.31
CA LEU A 142 0.49 -15.45 3.87
C LEU A 142 0.01 -16.30 2.68
N SER A 143 -1.19 -16.85 2.81
CA SER A 143 -1.94 -17.48 1.72
C SER A 143 -2.93 -16.48 1.13
N PHE A 144 -2.83 -16.22 -0.18
CA PHE A 144 -3.63 -15.25 -0.92
C PHE A 144 -4.60 -15.96 -1.86
N THR A 145 -5.88 -15.56 -1.85
CA THR A 145 -6.90 -16.04 -2.78
C THR A 145 -7.66 -14.87 -3.38
N VAL A 146 -7.82 -14.82 -4.71
CA VAL A 146 -8.68 -13.82 -5.36
C VAL A 146 -10.15 -14.19 -5.10
N VAL A 147 -10.90 -13.23 -4.56
CA VAL A 147 -12.32 -13.39 -4.22
C VAL A 147 -13.21 -12.75 -5.29
N ASP A 148 -12.81 -11.57 -5.78
CA ASP A 148 -13.56 -10.82 -6.80
C ASP A 148 -12.66 -9.82 -7.55
N VAL A 149 -13.10 -9.37 -8.73
CA VAL A 149 -12.45 -8.34 -9.54
C VAL A 149 -13.51 -7.42 -10.16
N GLU A 150 -13.63 -6.21 -9.62
CA GLU A 150 -14.57 -5.20 -10.09
C GLU A 150 -13.86 -4.15 -10.96
N THR A 151 -14.58 -3.52 -11.91
CA THR A 151 -14.12 -2.29 -12.58
C THR A 151 -15.17 -1.19 -12.53
N GLY A 152 -14.71 0.07 -12.47
CA GLY A 152 -15.62 1.22 -12.46
C GLY A 152 -14.92 2.58 -12.41
N SER A 153 -15.65 3.64 -12.74
CA SER A 153 -15.14 5.02 -12.75
C SER A 153 -14.87 5.62 -11.36
N THR A 154 -15.37 4.98 -10.31
CA THR A 154 -15.34 5.48 -8.92
C THR A 154 -15.18 4.34 -7.93
N VAL A 155 -14.53 4.61 -6.79
CA VAL A 155 -14.61 3.77 -5.59
C VAL A 155 -15.21 4.56 -4.44
N SER A 156 -16.02 3.89 -3.61
CA SER A 156 -16.68 4.44 -2.43
C SER A 156 -16.04 3.88 -1.16
N SER A 157 -15.90 4.67 -0.10
CA SER A 157 -15.33 4.19 1.16
C SER A 157 -16.30 3.31 1.95
N THR A 158 -15.80 2.24 2.57
CA THR A 158 -16.58 1.41 3.51
C THR A 158 -16.88 2.14 4.83
N GLU A 159 -15.98 3.03 5.26
CA GLU A 159 -16.01 3.67 6.58
C GLU A 159 -16.74 5.02 6.60
N ALA A 160 -16.88 5.67 5.44
CA ALA A 160 -17.41 7.02 5.33
C ALA A 160 -18.15 7.25 3.99
N PRO A 161 -19.14 8.17 3.94
CA PRO A 161 -19.85 8.52 2.71
C PRO A 161 -19.01 9.45 1.81
N VAL A 162 -17.85 8.95 1.37
CA VAL A 162 -16.91 9.62 0.47
C VAL A 162 -16.55 8.70 -0.69
N GLU A 163 -16.30 9.30 -1.86
CA GLU A 163 -16.00 8.58 -3.09
C GLU A 163 -14.83 9.25 -3.82
N LYS A 164 -14.06 8.45 -4.54
CA LYS A 164 -12.93 8.90 -5.36
C LYS A 164 -13.15 8.47 -6.81
N THR A 165 -13.00 9.41 -7.73
CA THR A 165 -13.10 9.18 -9.19
C THR A 165 -11.73 8.84 -9.77
N ALA A 166 -11.67 7.84 -10.64
CA ALA A 166 -10.46 7.47 -11.37
C ALA A 166 -10.04 8.54 -12.39
N THR A 167 -8.75 8.56 -12.74
CA THR A 167 -8.24 9.30 -13.91
C THR A 167 -8.64 8.61 -15.21
N GLY A 168 -8.68 7.27 -15.20
CA GLY A 168 -9.23 6.45 -16.28
C GLY A 168 -10.40 5.57 -15.80
N GLU A 169 -10.07 4.48 -15.13
CA GLU A 169 -11.00 3.50 -14.55
C GLU A 169 -10.28 2.79 -13.40
N TYR A 170 -10.97 2.54 -12.28
CA TYR A 170 -10.42 1.68 -11.22
C TYR A 170 -10.64 0.21 -11.59
N VAL A 171 -9.59 -0.60 -11.48
CA VAL A 171 -9.68 -2.05 -11.26
C VAL A 171 -9.55 -2.28 -9.76
N VAL A 172 -10.53 -2.94 -9.14
CA VAL A 172 -10.51 -3.30 -7.72
C VAL A 172 -10.42 -4.81 -7.59
N VAL A 173 -9.26 -5.31 -7.15
CA VAL A 173 -9.05 -6.73 -6.84
C VAL A 173 -9.36 -6.95 -5.36
N ARG A 174 -10.29 -7.85 -5.04
CA ARG A 174 -10.59 -8.27 -3.67
C ARG A 174 -9.86 -9.58 -3.37
N LEU A 175 -9.05 -9.59 -2.32
CA LEU A 175 -8.32 -10.77 -1.85
C LEU A 175 -8.84 -11.25 -0.50
N SER A 176 -8.88 -12.56 -0.32
CA SER A 176 -8.78 -13.21 0.99
C SER A 176 -7.31 -13.45 1.28
N VAL A 177 -6.86 -13.08 2.48
CA VAL A 177 -5.48 -13.22 2.95
C VAL A 177 -5.50 -13.91 4.30
N VAL A 178 -4.96 -15.13 4.36
CA VAL A 178 -4.86 -15.94 5.58
C VAL A 178 -3.42 -15.91 6.08
N ASN A 179 -3.23 -15.75 7.40
CA ASN A 179 -1.93 -15.89 8.04
C ASN A 179 -1.76 -17.31 8.59
N ASP A 180 -0.96 -18.13 7.91
CA ASP A 180 -0.64 -19.51 8.30
C ASP A 180 0.54 -19.60 9.29
N GLY A 181 1.11 -18.46 9.70
CA GLY A 181 2.18 -18.36 10.69
C GLY A 181 1.71 -18.40 12.15
N ASP A 182 2.68 -18.49 13.07
CA ASP A 182 2.46 -18.51 14.53
C ASP A 182 2.56 -17.12 15.19
N ALA A 183 2.95 -16.09 14.44
CA ALA A 183 3.03 -14.70 14.85
C ALA A 183 2.14 -13.79 13.98
N THR A 184 1.78 -12.61 14.48
CA THR A 184 0.99 -11.62 13.74
C THR A 184 1.73 -11.16 12.49
N ALA A 185 1.12 -11.34 11.33
CA ALA A 185 1.64 -10.90 10.03
C ALA A 185 1.08 -9.52 9.66
N GLN A 186 1.74 -8.83 8.73
CA GLN A 186 1.31 -7.54 8.21
C GLN A 186 1.13 -7.62 6.70
N PHE A 187 -0.05 -7.26 6.21
CA PHE A 187 -0.34 -7.12 4.79
C PHE A 187 -0.13 -5.66 4.35
N LEU A 188 0.61 -5.47 3.27
CA LEU A 188 0.98 -4.16 2.71
C LEU A 188 0.50 -4.04 1.26
N GLY A 189 -0.60 -3.33 1.03
CA GLY A 189 -1.16 -3.08 -0.30
C GLY A 189 -0.18 -2.43 -1.29
N THR A 190 0.76 -1.63 -0.78
CA THR A 190 1.81 -0.95 -1.56
C THR A 190 2.79 -1.90 -2.24
N LEU A 191 2.96 -3.13 -1.74
CA LEU A 191 3.83 -4.14 -2.36
C LEU A 191 3.14 -4.83 -3.54
N GLN A 192 1.81 -4.94 -3.52
CA GLN A 192 1.02 -5.72 -4.47
C GLN A 192 0.92 -5.01 -5.83
N LYS A 193 1.14 -5.72 -6.95
CA LYS A 193 1.19 -5.13 -8.30
C LYS A 193 0.19 -5.77 -9.26
N LEU A 194 -0.58 -4.93 -9.96
CA LEU A 194 -1.45 -5.38 -11.04
C LEU A 194 -0.69 -5.39 -12.36
N HIS A 195 -0.69 -6.52 -13.07
CA HIS A 195 -0.09 -6.65 -14.39
C HIS A 195 -1.17 -6.73 -15.47
N ALA A 196 -1.09 -5.84 -16.45
CA ALA A 196 -1.96 -5.85 -17.63
C ALA A 196 -1.11 -5.71 -18.91
N GLY A 197 -1.02 -6.79 -19.68
CA GLY A 197 -0.13 -6.88 -20.83
C GLY A 197 1.34 -6.73 -20.41
N ASN A 198 1.96 -5.62 -20.82
CA ASN A 198 3.34 -5.27 -20.47
C ASN A 198 3.46 -4.15 -19.42
N THR A 199 2.34 -3.64 -18.90
CA THR A 199 2.32 -2.54 -17.93
C THR A 199 2.07 -3.07 -16.52
N VAL A 200 2.90 -2.61 -15.57
CA VAL A 200 2.78 -2.89 -14.14
C VAL A 200 2.22 -1.65 -13.44
N TYR A 201 1.11 -1.82 -12.72
CA TYR A 201 0.47 -0.76 -11.93
C TYR A 201 0.70 -1.00 -10.45
N SER A 202 0.96 0.09 -9.71
CA SER A 202 0.85 0.11 -8.25
C SER A 202 -0.54 0.64 -7.87
N ILE A 203 -0.98 0.34 -6.64
CA ILE A 203 -2.23 0.85 -6.10
C ILE A 203 -2.29 2.39 -6.09
N ASP A 204 -3.50 2.93 -6.11
CA ASP A 204 -3.82 4.23 -5.52
C ASP A 204 -4.06 4.01 -4.02
N ASP A 205 -3.19 4.56 -3.17
CA ASP A 205 -3.19 4.33 -1.71
C ASP A 205 -4.51 4.75 -1.05
N GLU A 206 -5.11 5.85 -1.50
CA GLU A 206 -6.36 6.38 -0.94
C GLU A 206 -7.56 5.56 -1.41
N ALA A 207 -7.64 5.26 -2.71
CA ALA A 207 -8.67 4.39 -3.26
C ALA A 207 -8.62 2.99 -2.63
N THR A 208 -7.41 2.50 -2.33
CA THR A 208 -7.17 1.21 -1.65
C THR A 208 -7.58 1.25 -0.18
N PHE A 209 -7.29 2.34 0.53
CA PHE A 209 -7.80 2.55 1.89
C PHE A 209 -9.35 2.60 1.92
N TYR A 210 -9.98 3.21 0.91
CA TYR A 210 -11.45 3.26 0.82
C TYR A 210 -12.08 1.86 0.72
N VAL A 211 -11.41 0.89 0.08
CA VAL A 211 -11.89 -0.50 -0.09
C VAL A 211 -11.31 -1.49 0.94
N GLY A 212 -10.84 -1.02 2.10
CA GLY A 212 -10.38 -1.87 3.21
C GLY A 212 -8.98 -2.49 3.02
N GLY A 213 -8.15 -1.93 2.15
CA GLY A 213 -6.75 -2.32 1.97
C GLY A 213 -5.75 -1.36 2.63
N GLY A 214 -4.50 -1.42 2.15
CA GLY A 214 -3.43 -0.50 2.54
C GLY A 214 -2.47 -1.13 3.56
N PHE A 215 -2.82 -1.08 4.84
CA PHE A 215 -2.08 -1.75 5.92
C PHE A 215 -3.07 -2.51 6.80
N VAL A 216 -2.87 -3.82 6.96
CA VAL A 216 -3.73 -4.70 7.76
C VAL A 216 -2.89 -5.67 8.58
N GLU A 217 -3.14 -5.77 9.88
CA GLU A 217 -2.49 -6.76 10.75
C GLU A 217 -3.36 -8.02 10.88
N ILE A 218 -2.79 -9.18 10.55
CA ILE A 218 -3.50 -10.46 10.49
C ILE A 218 -2.96 -11.37 11.60
N GLN A 219 -3.82 -11.72 12.55
CA GLN A 219 -3.46 -12.59 13.68
C GLN A 219 -3.15 -14.03 13.20
N PRO A 220 -2.38 -14.83 13.97
CA PRO A 220 -2.13 -16.24 13.65
C PRO A 220 -3.41 -17.03 13.38
N GLY A 221 -3.49 -17.71 12.23
CA GLY A 221 -4.66 -18.48 11.80
C GLY A 221 -5.91 -17.66 11.48
N ALA A 222 -5.80 -16.34 11.34
CA ALA A 222 -6.91 -15.46 10.96
C ALA A 222 -6.92 -15.16 9.44
N GLU A 223 -8.10 -14.81 8.94
CA GLU A 223 -8.36 -14.35 7.58
C GLU A 223 -8.70 -12.86 7.58
N ALA A 224 -8.20 -12.12 6.59
CA ALA A 224 -8.61 -10.76 6.28
C ALA A 224 -9.10 -10.66 4.83
N LEU A 225 -10.22 -9.97 4.62
CA LEU A 225 -10.69 -9.57 3.29
C LEU A 225 -10.21 -8.15 3.00
N VAL A 226 -9.46 -7.97 1.92
CA VAL A 226 -8.83 -6.69 1.55
C VAL A 226 -9.09 -6.34 0.10
N GLY A 227 -9.38 -5.07 -0.18
CA GLY A 227 -9.44 -4.54 -1.55
C GLY A 227 -8.13 -3.87 -1.96
N LEU A 228 -7.81 -3.92 -3.26
CA LEU A 228 -6.67 -3.24 -3.87
C LEU A 228 -7.15 -2.50 -5.12
N ALA A 229 -7.05 -1.17 -5.11
CA ALA A 229 -7.59 -0.32 -6.17
C ALA A 229 -6.46 0.27 -7.03
N TYR A 230 -6.56 0.06 -8.35
CA TYR A 230 -5.58 0.49 -9.35
C TYR A 230 -6.25 1.44 -10.35
N ASP A 231 -5.83 2.72 -10.40
CA ASP A 231 -6.27 3.66 -11.45
C ASP A 231 -5.52 3.33 -12.75
N VAL A 232 -6.24 2.82 -13.75
CA VAL A 232 -5.71 2.34 -15.03
C VAL A 232 -6.41 3.06 -16.19
N PRO A 233 -5.82 3.09 -17.40
CA PRO A 233 -6.52 3.58 -18.59
C PRO A 233 -7.83 2.80 -18.83
N THR A 234 -8.93 3.51 -19.11
CA THR A 234 -10.27 2.92 -19.32
C THR A 234 -10.23 1.77 -20.34
N GLY A 235 -10.85 0.63 -20.00
CA GLY A 235 -10.80 -0.57 -20.83
C GLY A 235 -9.48 -1.36 -20.78
N THR A 236 -8.63 -1.13 -19.77
CA THR A 236 -7.49 -2.01 -19.45
C THR A 236 -7.99 -3.38 -19.02
N VAL A 237 -7.50 -4.45 -19.64
CA VAL A 237 -7.80 -5.83 -19.25
C VAL A 237 -6.72 -6.33 -18.27
N PRO A 238 -7.04 -6.61 -17.00
CA PRO A 238 -6.09 -7.17 -16.05
C PRO A 238 -5.72 -8.61 -16.44
N GLY A 239 -4.46 -9.02 -16.20
CA GLY A 239 -3.99 -10.38 -16.48
C GLY A 239 -3.73 -11.19 -15.20
N PHE A 240 -2.87 -10.66 -14.33
CA PHE A 240 -2.58 -11.26 -13.02
C PHE A 240 -2.25 -10.19 -11.98
N ILE A 241 -2.41 -10.54 -10.70
CA ILE A 241 -1.84 -9.79 -9.58
C ILE A 241 -0.58 -10.50 -9.08
N GLU A 242 0.48 -9.72 -8.85
CA GLU A 242 1.72 -10.16 -8.21
C GLU A 242 1.66 -9.72 -6.75
N VAL A 243 1.64 -10.71 -5.85
CA VAL A 243 1.44 -10.55 -4.40
C VAL A 243 2.71 -10.80 -3.63
N HIS A 244 2.89 -10.07 -2.53
CA HIS A 244 4.07 -10.11 -1.67
C HIS A 244 3.68 -10.01 -0.19
N ALA A 245 4.21 -10.90 0.65
CA ALA A 245 4.10 -10.84 2.10
C ALA A 245 5.20 -9.99 2.77
N ASP A 246 6.36 -9.83 2.12
CA ASP A 246 7.50 -9.04 2.62
C ASP A 246 8.23 -8.33 1.45
N PRO A 247 8.84 -7.14 1.64
CA PRO A 247 9.57 -6.44 0.58
C PRO A 247 10.78 -7.18 -0.03
N LEU A 248 11.27 -8.24 0.62
CA LEU A 248 12.35 -9.10 0.14
C LEU A 248 11.86 -10.47 -0.35
N SER A 249 10.54 -10.72 -0.36
CA SER A 249 9.99 -11.98 -0.84
C SER A 249 10.14 -12.11 -2.37
N PRO A 250 10.19 -13.34 -2.92
CA PRO A 250 10.13 -13.53 -4.37
C PRO A 250 8.78 -13.09 -4.96
N GLY A 251 7.74 -13.04 -4.12
CA GLY A 251 6.36 -12.85 -4.53
C GLY A 251 5.77 -14.08 -5.19
N ALA A 252 4.45 -14.04 -5.40
CA ALA A 252 3.70 -15.04 -6.12
C ALA A 252 2.68 -14.38 -7.06
N ARG A 253 2.15 -15.13 -8.03
CA ARG A 253 1.28 -14.58 -9.09
C ARG A 253 -0.04 -15.30 -9.16
N ILE A 254 -1.13 -14.56 -9.11
CA ILE A 254 -2.50 -15.09 -9.16
C ILE A 254 -3.17 -14.54 -10.44
N PRO A 255 -3.61 -15.39 -11.37
CA PRO A 255 -4.41 -14.96 -12.52
C PRO A 255 -5.67 -14.21 -12.12
N LEU A 256 -6.15 -13.34 -13.00
CA LEU A 256 -7.42 -12.60 -12.84
C LEU A 256 -8.43 -12.90 -13.97
N THR A 257 -8.09 -13.82 -14.87
CA THR A 257 -8.85 -14.26 -16.06
C THR A 257 -8.60 -15.72 -16.38
#